data_AF-A0A6I5YQA2-F1
#
_entry.id   AF-A0A6I5YQA2-F1
#
_cell.length_a   1.000
_cell.length_b   1.000
_cell.length_c   1.000
_cell.angle_alpha   90.00
_cell.angle_beta   90.00
_cell.angle_gamma   90.00
#
_symmetry.space_group_name_H-M   'P 1'
#
loop_
_entity.id
_entity.type
_entity.pdbx_description
1 polymer ?
#
loop_
_entity_poly.entity_id
_entity_poly.type
_entity_poly.pdbx_seq_one_letter_code
_entity_poly.pdbx_strand_id
1 'polypeptide(L)'
;MRFAHYVFPCVLMALSPLMGSPSAAQSDDVAKSDVPMNEYAPKVPEGPAPLRVLTCHVRHATNIDPTLNQAESDIIYSDEADFTLELGAGRVPLAVGIGTARSDETPPVSYRIAADPQHLFAMAGPTLDRVADYWPKHVEVGKTIMGKAFSFILLDEVPGDPAHMTAFVSRAADAVAIDLGWTYRGLCKTSLRPR
;
A
#
# COMPACT_ATOMS: atom_id res chain seq x y z
N MET A 1 5.89 32.32 41.94
CA MET A 1 6.17 32.86 40.59
C MET A 1 4.86 32.85 39.81
N ARG A 2 4.44 34.02 39.31
CA ARG A 2 3.13 34.28 38.72
C ARG A 2 3.13 33.89 37.23
N PHE A 3 2.16 33.09 36.79
CA PHE A 3 1.86 32.91 35.37
C PHE A 3 0.57 33.64 35.01
N ALA A 4 0.67 34.38 33.91
CA ALA A 4 -0.26 35.41 33.46
C ALA A 4 -1.57 34.84 32.91
N HIS A 5 -2.66 35.55 33.21
CA HIS A 5 -3.97 35.40 32.60
C HIS A 5 -3.93 35.93 31.16
N TYR A 6 -4.37 35.12 30.20
CA TYR A 6 -4.76 35.60 28.87
C TYR A 6 -6.28 35.63 28.78
N VAL A 7 -6.82 36.83 28.67
CA VAL A 7 -8.22 37.14 28.40
C VAL A 7 -8.37 37.24 26.88
N PHE A 8 -9.17 36.35 26.28
CA PHE A 8 -9.57 36.47 24.88
C PHE A 8 -10.85 37.33 24.79
N PRO A 9 -10.87 38.40 23.99
CA PRO A 9 -12.08 39.19 23.79
C PRO A 9 -13.06 38.46 22.86
N CYS A 10 -14.28 38.40 23.36
CA CYS A 10 -15.50 38.01 22.67
C CYS A 10 -15.78 39.02 21.53
N VAL A 11 -15.75 38.57 20.27
CA VAL A 11 -16.27 39.35 19.13
C VAL A 11 -17.60 38.75 18.74
N LEU A 12 -18.64 39.55 18.96
CA LEU A 12 -20.05 39.28 18.71
C LEU A 12 -20.51 40.23 17.60
N MET A 13 -20.60 39.76 16.36
CA MET A 13 -21.28 40.41 15.21
C MET A 13 -21.49 39.32 14.15
N ALA A 14 -22.58 39.17 13.41
CA ALA A 14 -23.92 39.75 13.41
C ALA A 14 -24.79 38.77 12.61
N LEU A 15 -26.07 38.61 12.99
CA LEU A 15 -27.06 37.88 12.22
C LEU A 15 -27.43 38.64 10.93
N SER A 16 -27.51 37.94 9.81
CA SER A 16 -28.33 38.34 8.66
C SER A 16 -28.99 37.09 8.07
N PRO A 17 -30.33 37.03 8.00
CA PRO A 17 -31.04 36.00 7.27
C PRO A 17 -31.32 36.50 5.85
N LEU A 18 -30.84 35.78 4.84
CA LEU A 18 -31.36 35.92 3.48
C LEU A 18 -31.70 34.52 2.97
N MET A 19 -33.00 34.26 3.02
CA MET A 19 -33.66 33.17 2.32
C MET A 19 -33.33 33.27 0.83
N GLY A 20 -32.53 32.32 0.34
CA GLY A 20 -32.39 32.02 -1.08
C GLY A 20 -32.91 30.60 -1.30
N SER A 21 -34.08 30.50 -1.93
CA SER A 21 -34.69 29.24 -2.36
C SER A 21 -33.70 28.42 -3.20
N PRO A 22 -33.47 27.12 -2.90
CA PRO A 22 -32.78 26.25 -3.84
C PRO A 22 -33.76 25.94 -4.97
N SER A 23 -33.55 26.60 -6.12
CA SER A 23 -34.13 26.16 -7.38
C SER A 23 -33.54 24.78 -7.70
N ALA A 24 -34.42 23.77 -7.74
CA ALA A 24 -34.09 22.45 -8.22
C ALA A 24 -33.70 22.53 -9.70
N ALA A 25 -32.40 22.64 -9.97
CA ALA A 25 -31.84 22.33 -11.27
C ALA A 25 -31.68 20.81 -11.33
N GLN A 26 -32.55 20.16 -12.09
CA GLN A 26 -32.38 18.79 -12.57
C GLN A 26 -30.99 18.65 -13.20
N SER A 27 -30.15 17.84 -12.56
CA SER A 27 -28.90 17.32 -13.11
C SER A 27 -29.22 15.96 -13.75
N ASP A 28 -29.97 15.97 -14.85
CA ASP A 28 -30.19 14.79 -15.69
C ASP A 28 -29.10 14.75 -16.78
N ASP A 29 -27.85 14.51 -16.37
CA ASP A 29 -26.77 14.15 -17.29
C ASP A 29 -25.79 13.19 -16.57
N VAL A 30 -26.32 12.04 -16.14
CA VAL A 30 -25.48 10.85 -15.94
C VAL A 30 -25.14 10.34 -17.34
N ALA A 31 -24.12 10.93 -17.95
CA ALA A 31 -23.49 10.36 -19.12
C ALA A 31 -23.04 8.95 -18.74
N LYS A 32 -23.65 7.93 -19.38
CA LYS A 32 -23.12 6.58 -19.42
C LYS A 32 -21.70 6.68 -19.96
N SER A 33 -20.73 6.62 -19.06
CA SER A 33 -19.33 6.46 -19.42
C SER A 33 -19.17 5.05 -19.96
N ASP A 34 -19.38 4.89 -21.27
CA ASP A 34 -19.07 3.68 -22.06
C ASP A 34 -17.55 3.46 -22.19
N VAL A 35 -16.76 3.84 -21.17
CA VAL A 35 -15.34 3.50 -21.13
C VAL A 35 -15.25 2.03 -20.75
N PRO A 36 -14.83 1.14 -21.67
CA PRO A 36 -14.69 -0.26 -21.35
C PRO A 36 -13.70 -0.39 -20.19
N MET A 37 -14.12 -1.05 -19.10
CA MET A 37 -13.33 -1.37 -17.90
C MET A 37 -12.01 -2.15 -18.17
N ASN A 38 -11.64 -2.36 -19.43
CA ASN A 38 -10.56 -3.24 -19.86
C ASN A 38 -9.30 -2.49 -20.35
N GLU A 39 -9.31 -1.15 -20.42
CA GLU A 39 -8.17 -0.40 -20.97
C GLU A 39 -7.12 0.05 -19.93
N TYR A 40 -7.40 -0.13 -18.64
CA TYR A 40 -6.45 0.17 -17.55
C TYR A 40 -5.54 -1.00 -17.15
N ALA A 41 -5.53 -2.11 -17.90
CA ALA A 41 -4.56 -3.16 -17.65
C ALA A 41 -3.16 -2.57 -17.94
N PRO A 42 -2.29 -2.39 -16.93
CA PRO A 42 -0.97 -1.82 -17.15
C PRO A 42 -0.23 -2.70 -18.15
N LYS A 43 0.33 -2.07 -19.21
CA LYS A 43 1.18 -2.79 -20.17
C LYS A 43 2.34 -3.43 -19.41
N VAL A 44 2.30 -4.75 -19.29
CA VAL A 44 3.35 -5.55 -18.66
C VAL A 44 4.64 -5.34 -19.47
N PRO A 45 5.74 -4.88 -18.84
CA PRO A 45 6.99 -4.66 -19.56
C PRO A 45 7.44 -5.94 -20.29
N GLU A 46 7.85 -5.78 -21.56
CA GLU A 46 8.21 -6.89 -22.43
C GLU A 46 9.59 -7.47 -22.05
N GLY A 47 9.60 -8.47 -21.17
CA GLY A 47 10.81 -9.26 -20.87
C GLY A 47 10.59 -10.21 -19.69
N PRO A 48 11.41 -11.26 -19.52
CA PRO A 48 11.39 -12.05 -18.30
C PRO A 48 12.09 -11.24 -17.20
N ALA A 49 11.38 -11.06 -16.10
CA ALA A 49 11.85 -10.35 -14.94
C ALA A 49 13.09 -11.07 -14.33
N PRO A 50 14.14 -10.36 -13.86
CA PRO A 50 15.35 -11.00 -13.32
C PRO A 50 15.10 -11.64 -11.95
N LEU A 51 16.06 -12.38 -11.41
CA LEU A 51 16.04 -12.76 -9.99
C LEU A 51 16.45 -11.54 -9.17
N ARG A 52 15.71 -11.21 -8.11
CA ARG A 52 16.01 -10.06 -7.24
C ARG A 52 15.94 -10.41 -5.79
N VAL A 53 16.76 -9.71 -5.02
CA VAL A 53 16.72 -9.67 -3.57
C VAL A 53 16.41 -8.24 -3.18
N LEU A 54 15.33 -8.04 -2.42
CA LEU A 54 14.94 -6.76 -1.86
C LEU A 54 15.22 -6.79 -0.37
N THR A 55 16.11 -5.92 0.09
CA THR A 55 16.34 -5.70 1.52
C THR A 55 15.57 -4.45 1.93
N CYS A 56 14.55 -4.65 2.73
CA CYS A 56 13.57 -3.64 3.08
C CYS A 56 13.77 -3.16 4.52
N HIS A 57 13.71 -1.85 4.68
CA HIS A 57 13.67 -1.18 5.97
C HIS A 57 12.38 -0.37 6.02
N VAL A 58 11.48 -0.73 6.94
CA VAL A 58 10.14 -0.15 7.05
C VAL A 58 9.87 0.31 8.47
N ARG A 59 8.97 1.28 8.61
CA ARG A 59 8.62 1.90 9.88
C ARG A 59 7.12 1.89 10.09
N HIS A 60 6.68 1.60 11.31
CA HIS A 60 5.27 1.56 11.69
C HIS A 60 4.69 2.97 11.70
N ALA A 61 3.78 3.24 10.78
CA ALA A 61 3.11 4.53 10.67
C ALA A 61 1.88 4.57 11.58
N THR A 62 1.75 5.64 12.37
CA THR A 62 0.78 5.71 13.49
C THR A 62 -0.37 6.68 13.27
N ASN A 63 -0.27 7.55 12.26
CA ASN A 63 -1.25 8.61 11.97
C ASN A 63 -1.64 8.66 10.48
N ILE A 64 -1.61 7.52 9.79
CA ILE A 64 -2.07 7.49 8.39
C ILE A 64 -3.58 7.76 8.37
N ASP A 65 -3.96 8.77 7.60
CA ASP A 65 -5.33 9.13 7.28
C ASP A 65 -5.54 8.91 5.77
N PRO A 66 -6.22 7.82 5.37
CA PRO A 66 -6.44 7.51 3.96
C PRO A 66 -7.46 8.44 3.29
N THR A 67 -8.10 9.34 4.04
CA THR A 67 -8.96 10.40 3.48
C THR A 67 -8.17 11.63 3.06
N LEU A 68 -6.88 11.70 3.43
CA LEU A 68 -5.99 12.81 3.14
C LEU A 68 -4.86 12.36 2.20
N ASN A 69 -4.42 13.28 1.34
CA ASN A 69 -3.16 13.10 0.62
C ASN A 69 -2.00 13.57 1.51
N GLN A 70 -1.49 12.68 2.35
CA GLN A 70 -0.42 13.00 3.29
C GLN A 70 0.95 12.92 2.63
N ALA A 71 1.79 13.95 2.83
CA ALA A 71 3.19 13.86 2.45
C ALA A 71 3.94 12.93 3.41
N GLU A 72 5.06 12.36 2.96
CA GLU A 72 5.92 11.51 3.80
C GLU A 72 6.38 12.22 5.09
N SER A 73 6.56 13.55 5.04
CA SER A 73 6.92 14.38 6.20
C SER A 73 5.84 14.49 7.26
N ASP A 74 4.59 14.19 6.91
CA ASP A 74 3.43 14.36 7.79
C ASP A 74 3.10 13.08 8.57
N ILE A 75 3.82 12.00 8.28
CA ILE A 75 3.61 10.68 8.87
C ILE A 75 4.54 10.50 10.07
N ILE A 76 3.94 10.09 11.18
CA ILE A 76 4.60 9.81 12.45
C ILE A 76 4.87 8.32 12.54
N TYR A 77 6.11 7.98 12.85
CA TYR A 77 6.59 6.61 12.95
C TYR A 77 6.92 6.24 14.40
N SER A 78 6.53 5.04 14.86
CA SER A 78 6.82 4.55 16.23
C SER A 78 7.92 3.51 16.30
N ASP A 79 7.93 2.57 15.36
CA ASP A 79 8.80 1.38 15.38
C ASP A 79 9.42 1.14 14.01
N GLU A 80 10.50 0.36 13.97
CA GLU A 80 11.22 -0.01 12.75
C GLU A 80 11.32 -1.54 12.62
N ALA A 81 11.34 -2.02 11.38
CA ALA A 81 11.48 -3.43 11.07
C ALA A 81 12.20 -3.64 9.74
N ASP A 82 12.98 -4.72 9.69
CA ASP A 82 13.72 -5.13 8.50
C ASP A 82 13.17 -6.46 8.00
N PHE A 83 13.16 -6.63 6.69
CA PHE A 83 12.93 -7.94 6.09
C PHE A 83 13.63 -8.05 4.74
N THR A 84 13.81 -9.27 4.27
CA THR A 84 14.37 -9.54 2.95
C THR A 84 13.40 -10.39 2.13
N LEU A 85 13.06 -9.90 0.94
CA LEU A 85 12.23 -10.57 -0.04
C LEU A 85 13.11 -11.10 -1.17
N GLU A 86 12.96 -12.37 -1.52
CA GLU A 86 13.50 -12.92 -2.75
C GLU A 86 12.35 -13.06 -3.76
N LEU A 87 12.51 -12.42 -4.93
CA LEU A 87 11.58 -12.47 -6.04
C LEU A 87 12.22 -13.22 -7.20
N GLY A 88 11.61 -14.33 -7.61
CA GLY A 88 12.12 -15.21 -8.65
C GLY A 88 12.30 -14.53 -10.02
N ALA A 89 13.08 -15.17 -10.90
CA ALA A 89 13.15 -14.78 -12.30
C ALA A 89 11.95 -15.32 -13.09
N GLY A 90 11.54 -14.61 -14.15
CA GLY A 90 10.47 -15.03 -15.07
C GLY A 90 9.29 -14.06 -15.09
N ARG A 91 8.19 -14.45 -15.72
CA ARG A 91 6.91 -13.72 -15.63
C ARG A 91 6.01 -14.49 -14.68
N VAL A 92 5.51 -13.85 -13.63
CA VAL A 92 4.46 -14.42 -12.77
C VAL A 92 3.14 -13.79 -13.20
N PRO A 93 2.26 -14.53 -13.89
CA PRO A 93 0.95 -14.04 -14.22
C PRO A 93 0.09 -13.92 -12.95
N LEU A 94 -0.64 -12.80 -12.91
CA LEU A 94 -1.75 -12.46 -12.01
C LEU A 94 -2.38 -13.62 -11.21
N ALA A 95 -2.43 -13.50 -9.89
CA ALA A 95 -3.54 -14.06 -9.13
C ALA A 95 -4.76 -13.13 -9.24
N VAL A 96 -5.48 -13.29 -10.35
CA VAL A 96 -6.87 -12.93 -10.67
C VAL A 96 -7.62 -12.03 -9.66
N GLY A 97 -7.92 -10.79 -10.09
CA GLY A 97 -9.11 -9.99 -9.76
C GLY A 97 -9.56 -9.84 -8.31
N ILE A 98 -9.74 -8.59 -7.86
CA ILE A 98 -10.52 -8.26 -6.65
C ILE A 98 -11.94 -8.81 -6.84
N GLY A 99 -12.25 -9.97 -6.25
CA GLY A 99 -13.59 -10.55 -6.21
C GLY A 99 -13.77 -11.96 -6.80
N THR A 100 -12.78 -12.53 -7.48
CA THR A 100 -12.86 -13.94 -7.93
C THR A 100 -11.81 -14.80 -7.26
N ALA A 101 -12.25 -15.99 -6.89
CA ALA A 101 -11.52 -17.03 -6.17
C ALA A 101 -10.01 -17.09 -6.42
N ARG A 102 -9.29 -17.40 -5.33
CA ARG A 102 -7.96 -18.04 -5.31
C ARG A 102 -7.51 -18.49 -6.71
N SER A 103 -6.51 -17.81 -7.27
CA SER A 103 -5.62 -18.54 -8.17
C SER A 103 -5.07 -19.70 -7.34
N ASP A 104 -5.40 -20.91 -7.77
CA ASP A 104 -4.88 -22.17 -7.27
C ASP A 104 -3.41 -22.38 -7.66
N GLU A 105 -2.84 -21.47 -8.47
CA GLU A 105 -1.41 -21.43 -8.72
C GLU A 105 -0.66 -20.98 -7.48
N THR A 106 0.00 -21.96 -6.85
CA THR A 106 1.02 -21.69 -5.82
C THR A 106 2.12 -20.86 -6.48
N PRO A 107 2.53 -19.72 -5.90
CA PRO A 107 3.64 -18.95 -6.42
C PRO A 107 4.89 -19.82 -6.57
N PRO A 108 5.76 -19.55 -7.56
CA PRO A 108 6.98 -20.34 -7.72
C PRO A 108 7.81 -20.32 -6.43
N VAL A 109 8.46 -21.44 -6.09
CA VAL A 109 9.28 -21.61 -4.85
C VAL A 109 10.39 -20.56 -4.71
N SER A 110 10.76 -19.91 -5.82
CA SER A 110 11.72 -18.80 -5.86
C SER A 110 11.19 -17.49 -5.28
N TYR A 111 9.90 -17.38 -4.94
CA TYR A 111 9.27 -16.23 -4.30
C TYR A 111 9.09 -16.49 -2.80
N ARG A 112 9.88 -15.81 -1.95
CA ARG A 112 9.87 -16.06 -0.50
C ARG A 112 10.33 -14.87 0.32
N ILE A 113 9.96 -14.91 1.60
CA ILE A 113 10.57 -14.09 2.64
C ILE A 113 11.83 -14.81 3.10
N ALA A 114 13.00 -14.27 2.75
CA ALA A 114 14.29 -14.87 3.05
C ALA A 114 14.79 -14.53 4.46
N ALA A 115 14.42 -13.36 4.99
CA ALA A 115 14.72 -12.95 6.36
C ALA A 115 13.60 -12.05 6.91
N ASP A 116 13.25 -12.22 8.18
CA ASP A 116 12.26 -11.42 8.91
C ASP A 116 12.61 -11.40 10.41
N PRO A 117 13.70 -10.71 10.80
CA PRO A 117 14.21 -10.73 12.17
C PRO A 117 13.25 -10.15 13.21
N GLN A 118 12.39 -9.20 12.82
CA GLN A 118 11.37 -8.62 13.70
C GLN A 118 10.01 -9.34 13.62
N HIS A 119 9.93 -10.45 12.87
CA HIS A 119 8.77 -11.32 12.78
C HIS A 119 7.48 -10.62 12.31
N LEU A 120 7.59 -9.68 11.35
CA LEU A 120 6.42 -9.03 10.74
C LEU A 120 5.46 -10.04 10.10
N PHE A 121 5.98 -11.17 9.63
CA PHE A 121 5.25 -12.22 8.91
C PHE A 121 5.17 -13.52 9.71
N ALA A 122 5.39 -13.46 11.03
CA ALA A 122 5.52 -14.57 11.95
C ALA A 122 4.75 -15.86 11.58
N MET A 123 5.43 -17.00 11.66
CA MET A 123 4.90 -18.37 11.57
C MET A 123 4.29 -18.82 10.24
N ALA A 124 4.21 -17.96 9.24
CA ALA A 124 3.93 -18.40 7.89
C ALA A 124 5.27 -18.79 7.25
N GLY A 125 5.47 -20.08 6.93
CA GLY A 125 6.71 -20.60 6.33
C GLY A 125 7.20 -19.77 5.13
N PRO A 126 8.44 -19.92 4.65
CA PRO A 126 9.10 -18.91 3.80
C PRO A 126 8.35 -18.53 2.52
N THR A 127 7.53 -19.42 1.96
CA THR A 127 6.78 -19.25 0.71
C THR A 127 5.69 -18.18 0.78
N LEU A 128 5.51 -17.43 -0.31
CA LEU A 128 4.41 -16.47 -0.47
C LEU A 128 3.15 -17.20 -0.97
N ASP A 129 1.98 -16.67 -0.63
CA ASP A 129 0.69 -17.24 -1.07
C ASP A 129 0.17 -16.57 -2.34
N ARG A 130 0.51 -15.30 -2.54
CA ARG A 130 0.13 -14.52 -3.72
C ARG A 130 1.28 -13.65 -4.17
N VAL A 131 1.43 -13.54 -5.48
CA VAL A 131 2.41 -12.67 -6.12
C VAL A 131 1.79 -12.11 -7.40
N ALA A 132 1.85 -10.79 -7.56
CA ALA A 132 1.64 -10.11 -8.83
C ALA A 132 2.88 -9.27 -9.12
N ASP A 133 3.70 -9.69 -10.08
CA ASP A 133 4.99 -9.07 -10.38
C ASP A 133 4.94 -8.31 -11.72
N TYR A 134 4.80 -6.98 -11.63
CA TYR A 134 4.83 -6.03 -12.75
C TYR A 134 6.13 -5.22 -12.78
N TRP A 135 7.22 -5.83 -12.32
CA TRP A 135 8.51 -5.18 -12.21
C TRP A 135 8.97 -4.46 -13.50
N PRO A 136 9.67 -3.32 -13.39
CA PRO A 136 10.11 -2.68 -12.14
C PRO A 136 9.04 -1.83 -11.46
N LYS A 137 7.88 -1.67 -12.10
CA LYS A 137 6.91 -0.65 -11.71
C LYS A 137 6.21 -0.95 -10.40
N HIS A 138 5.77 -2.20 -10.26
CA HIS A 138 4.89 -2.59 -9.18
C HIS A 138 5.05 -4.08 -8.86
N VAL A 139 5.07 -4.45 -7.59
CA VAL A 139 4.99 -5.84 -7.15
C VAL A 139 4.07 -5.93 -5.94
N GLU A 140 3.08 -6.80 -6.01
CA GLU A 140 2.20 -7.14 -4.89
C GLU A 140 2.56 -8.55 -4.41
N VAL A 141 2.80 -8.71 -3.11
CA VAL A 141 2.93 -10.04 -2.53
C VAL A 141 2.04 -10.19 -1.31
N GLY A 142 1.54 -11.40 -1.10
CA GLY A 142 0.61 -11.73 -0.04
C GLY A 142 1.01 -13.00 0.69
N LYS A 143 0.73 -13.02 1.99
CA LYS A 143 1.03 -14.15 2.86
C LYS A 143 -0.01 -14.27 3.98
N THR A 144 -0.55 -15.47 4.13
CA THR A 144 -1.44 -15.85 5.21
C THR A 144 -0.58 -16.14 6.43
N ILE A 145 -0.79 -15.37 7.48
CA ILE A 145 -0.19 -15.55 8.80
C ILE A 145 -1.10 -16.42 9.69
N MET A 146 -0.58 -16.89 10.83
CA MET A 146 -1.33 -17.72 11.78
C MET A 146 -2.71 -17.13 12.10
N GLY A 147 -3.73 -17.99 12.21
CA GLY A 147 -5.10 -17.55 12.49
C GLY A 147 -5.88 -17.04 11.27
N LYS A 148 -5.39 -17.28 10.05
CA LYS A 148 -5.99 -16.87 8.76
C LYS A 148 -5.98 -15.37 8.51
N ALA A 149 -5.25 -14.58 9.30
CA ALA A 149 -4.97 -13.21 8.92
C ALA A 149 -4.06 -13.21 7.68
N PHE A 150 -4.22 -12.20 6.81
CA PHE A 150 -3.47 -12.10 5.56
C PHE A 150 -2.70 -10.79 5.60
N SER A 151 -1.37 -10.85 5.46
CA SER A 151 -0.50 -9.70 5.30
C SER A 151 -0.17 -9.53 3.82
N PHE A 152 -0.08 -8.29 3.37
CA PHE A 152 0.35 -7.97 2.02
C PHE A 152 1.48 -6.94 2.05
N ILE A 153 2.31 -6.98 1.01
CA ILE A 153 3.37 -6.03 0.74
C ILE A 153 3.11 -5.48 -0.67
N LEU A 154 3.06 -4.16 -0.78
CA LEU A 154 3.05 -3.45 -2.05
C LEU A 154 4.43 -2.82 -2.22
N LEU A 155 5.02 -3.02 -3.38
CA LEU A 155 6.31 -2.46 -3.77
C LEU A 155 6.09 -1.60 -5.01
N ASP A 156 6.45 -0.32 -4.93
CA ASP A 156 6.34 0.62 -6.05
C ASP A 156 7.70 1.18 -6.45
N GLU A 157 7.90 1.40 -7.74
CA GLU A 157 9.12 2.03 -8.26
C GLU A 157 9.34 3.42 -7.65
N VAL A 158 10.60 3.75 -7.36
CA VAL A 158 11.00 5.12 -7.07
C VAL A 158 11.38 5.81 -8.38
N PRO A 159 10.65 6.85 -8.83
CA PRO A 159 10.97 7.51 -10.09
C PRO A 159 12.40 8.06 -10.09
N GLY A 160 13.19 7.62 -11.08
CA GLY A 160 14.59 8.02 -11.23
C GLY A 160 15.60 7.22 -10.37
N ASP A 161 15.15 6.27 -9.56
CA ASP A 161 16.01 5.42 -8.74
C ASP A 161 15.62 3.93 -8.85
N PRO A 162 16.11 3.22 -9.89
CA PRO A 162 15.78 1.81 -10.09
C PRO A 162 16.44 0.87 -9.07
N ALA A 163 17.33 1.38 -8.20
CA ALA A 163 17.93 0.60 -7.14
C ALA A 163 17.05 0.54 -5.89
N HIS A 164 16.00 1.35 -5.81
CA HIS A 164 15.09 1.40 -4.68
C HIS A 164 13.63 1.24 -5.10
N MET A 165 12.85 0.66 -4.19
CA MET A 165 11.40 0.64 -4.26
C MET A 165 10.83 1.16 -2.95
N THR A 166 9.68 1.83 -3.00
CA THR A 166 8.92 2.06 -1.78
C THR A 166 8.21 0.78 -1.37
N ALA A 167 8.07 0.56 -0.07
CA ALA A 167 7.36 -0.57 0.48
C ALA A 167 6.21 -0.10 1.36
N PHE A 168 5.05 -0.72 1.19
CA PHE A 168 3.90 -0.62 2.06
C PHE A 168 3.55 -2.03 2.54
N VAL A 169 3.50 -2.23 3.86
CA VAL A 169 3.17 -3.52 4.47
C VAL A 169 1.99 -3.33 5.39
N SER A 170 0.95 -4.14 5.24
CA SER A 170 -0.20 -4.09 6.14
C SER A 170 -0.89 -5.46 6.22
N ARG A 171 -1.84 -5.59 7.15
CA ARG A 171 -2.78 -6.71 7.20
C ARG A 171 -4.02 -6.34 6.41
N ALA A 172 -4.59 -7.30 5.69
CA ALA A 172 -5.82 -7.09 4.94
C ALA A 172 -6.99 -6.66 5.83
N ALA A 173 -7.09 -7.19 7.06
CA ALA A 173 -8.13 -6.78 8.00
C ALA A 173 -8.02 -5.28 8.33
N ASP A 174 -6.81 -4.81 8.60
CA ASP A 174 -6.50 -3.44 9.00
C ASP A 174 -6.73 -2.46 7.83
N ALA A 175 -6.30 -2.85 6.62
CA ALA A 175 -6.55 -2.09 5.40
C ALA A 175 -8.04 -1.96 5.07
N VAL A 176 -8.84 -3.03 5.23
CA VAL A 176 -10.28 -3.02 4.95
C VAL A 176 -11.06 -2.25 6.01
N ALA A 177 -10.67 -2.38 7.27
CA ALA A 177 -11.30 -1.65 8.37
C ALA A 177 -10.93 -0.16 8.39
N ILE A 178 -9.97 0.26 7.57
CA ILE A 178 -9.35 1.59 7.65
C ILE A 178 -8.73 1.81 9.07
N ASP A 179 -8.45 0.71 9.76
CA ASP A 179 -7.79 0.69 11.06
C ASP A 179 -6.32 0.38 10.80
N LEU A 180 -5.59 1.39 10.37
CA LEU A 180 -4.21 1.27 9.91
C LEU A 180 -3.21 1.07 11.06
N GLY A 181 -3.68 0.63 12.23
CA GLY A 181 -2.89 0.36 13.43
C GLY A 181 -1.75 -0.65 13.24
N TRP A 182 -1.73 -1.42 12.15
CA TRP A 182 -0.58 -2.23 11.73
C TRP A 182 -0.21 -1.93 10.26
N THR A 183 0.40 -0.77 10.03
CA THR A 183 0.84 -0.37 8.69
C THR A 183 2.28 0.11 8.71
N TYR A 184 3.14 -0.50 7.92
CA TYR A 184 4.53 -0.11 7.80
C TYR A 184 4.81 0.50 6.43
N ARG A 185 5.64 1.53 6.40
CA ARG A 185 6.12 2.17 5.17
C ARG A 185 7.63 2.33 5.19
N GLY A 186 8.27 2.23 4.03
CA GLY A 186 9.70 2.46 3.94
C GLY A 186 10.27 2.20 2.55
N LEU A 187 11.54 1.83 2.52
CA LEU A 187 12.30 1.63 1.29
C LEU A 187 12.91 0.23 1.26
N CYS A 188 12.90 -0.37 0.07
CA CYS A 188 13.63 -1.58 -0.24
C CYS A 188 14.77 -1.26 -1.18
N LYS A 189 15.97 -1.69 -0.83
CA LYS A 189 17.11 -1.71 -1.75
C LYS A 189 17.05 -2.98 -2.59
N THR A 190 17.12 -2.82 -3.90
CA THR A 190 17.09 -3.91 -4.87
C THR A 190 18.51 -4.34 -5.21
N SER A 191 18.75 -5.65 -5.20
CA SER A 191 19.93 -6.28 -5.77
C SER A 191 19.53 -7.32 -6.81
N LEU A 192 20.06 -7.19 -8.03
CA LEU A 192 19.86 -8.17 -9.10
C LEU A 192 20.85 -9.31 -8.93
N ARG A 193 20.36 -10.55 -9.00
CA ARG A 193 21.22 -11.74 -8.97
C ARG A 193 21.40 -12.28 -10.39
N PRO A 194 22.60 -12.78 -10.74
CA PRO A 194 22.77 -13.59 -11.93
C PRO A 194 21.87 -14.82 -11.85
N ARG A 195 21.36 -15.28 -13.00
CA ARG A 195 20.58 -16.51 -13.09
C ARG A 195 21.42 -17.75 -12.86
#